data_AF-A0A077P5V7-F1
#
_entry.id   AF-A0A077P5V7-F1
#
_cell.length_a   1.000
_cell.length_b   1.000
_cell.length_c   1.000
_cell.angle_alpha   90.00
_cell.angle_beta   90.00
_cell.angle_gamma   90.00
#
_symmetry.space_group_name_H-M   'P 1'
#
loop_
_entity.id
_entity.type
_entity.pdbx_description
1 polymer ?
#
loop_
_entity_poly.entity_id
_entity_poly.type
_entity_poly.pdbx_seq_one_letter_code
_entity_poly.pdbx_strand_id
1 'polypeptide(L)'
;MINRRLEWMASNAMVPDDCAIGEIDSISLRQKSVVSKLLRTGGQSKSYFIGLAAELGFKITITEFRQARAGMSACGDALNGEDWPFVWRINAPTTTINYAVAGGSYCGDPLRSWGNQKLECQFNRLSPSHTILQFGYGQ
;
A
#
# COMPACT_ATOMS: atom_id res chain seq x y z
N MET A 1 7.72 -28.84 -17.79
CA MET A 1 8.18 -27.61 -18.46
C MET A 1 7.51 -26.33 -17.95
N ILE A 2 6.28 -26.36 -17.43
CA ILE A 2 5.57 -25.16 -16.95
C ILE A 2 6.26 -24.48 -15.75
N ASN A 3 6.83 -25.24 -14.80
CA ASN A 3 7.50 -24.68 -13.61
C ASN A 3 8.69 -23.77 -13.94
N ARG A 4 9.61 -24.19 -14.82
CA ARG A 4 10.79 -23.36 -15.17
C ARG A 4 10.43 -22.02 -15.81
N ARG A 5 9.32 -21.97 -16.57
CA ARG A 5 8.87 -20.72 -17.20
C ARG A 5 8.32 -19.75 -16.15
N LEU A 6 7.53 -20.25 -15.20
CA LEU A 6 7.01 -19.43 -14.10
C LEU A 6 8.11 -18.96 -13.17
N GLU A 7 9.07 -19.83 -12.83
CA GLU A 7 10.25 -19.49 -12.01
C GLU A 7 11.10 -18.40 -12.68
N TRP A 8 11.34 -18.48 -13.99
CA TRP A 8 12.06 -17.45 -14.75
C TRP A 8 11.32 -16.12 -14.77
N MET A 9 10.00 -16.14 -14.98
CA MET A 9 9.17 -14.92 -14.97
C MET A 9 9.13 -14.27 -13.58
N ALA A 10 9.05 -15.08 -12.51
CA ALA A 10 9.10 -14.59 -11.13
C ALA A 10 10.45 -13.95 -10.80
N SER A 11 11.56 -14.58 -11.20
CA SER A 11 12.93 -14.05 -11.04
C SER A 11 13.12 -12.70 -11.75
N ASN A 12 12.45 -12.49 -12.88
CA ASN A 12 12.60 -11.28 -13.70
C ASN A 12 11.51 -10.23 -13.39
N ALA A 13 10.82 -10.35 -12.26
CA ALA A 13 9.72 -9.45 -11.84
C ALA A 13 8.60 -9.28 -12.90
N MET A 14 8.43 -10.26 -13.79
CA MET A 14 7.42 -10.26 -14.86
C MET A 14 6.06 -10.81 -14.39
N VAL A 15 5.95 -11.18 -13.12
CA VAL A 15 4.70 -11.62 -12.48
C VAL A 15 4.15 -10.47 -11.63
N PRO A 16 2.84 -10.17 -11.72
CA PRO A 16 2.16 -9.23 -10.84
C PRO A 16 2.49 -9.49 -9.36
N ASP A 17 2.41 -8.45 -8.54
CA ASP A 17 2.64 -8.62 -7.11
C ASP A 17 1.60 -9.58 -6.49
N ASP A 18 2.01 -10.38 -5.52
CA ASP A 18 1.13 -11.39 -4.89
C ASP A 18 -0.11 -10.74 -4.26
N CYS A 19 0.01 -9.47 -3.85
CA CYS A 19 -1.08 -8.65 -3.33
C CYS A 19 -2.09 -8.15 -4.39
N ALA A 20 -1.87 -8.44 -5.68
CA ALA A 20 -2.81 -8.16 -6.76
C ALA A 20 -3.74 -9.36 -7.08
N ILE A 21 -3.52 -10.51 -6.43
CA ILE A 21 -4.23 -11.75 -6.72
C ILE A 21 -5.49 -11.83 -5.85
N GLY A 22 -6.62 -11.32 -6.35
CA GLY A 22 -7.91 -11.47 -5.66
C GLY A 22 -9.05 -10.58 -6.20
N GLU A 23 -8.72 -9.44 -6.80
CA GLU A 23 -9.68 -8.62 -7.52
C GLU A 23 -9.69 -9.03 -9.00
N ILE A 24 -10.82 -8.86 -9.70
CA ILE A 24 -10.88 -8.99 -11.16
C ILE A 24 -10.06 -7.83 -11.75
N ASP A 25 -8.73 -7.96 -11.70
CA ASP A 25 -7.80 -6.93 -12.11
C ASP A 25 -7.73 -6.93 -13.63
N SER A 26 -8.09 -5.78 -14.21
CA SER A 26 -7.97 -5.51 -15.63
C SER A 26 -6.55 -5.74 -16.16
N ILE A 27 -6.42 -6.00 -17.45
CA ILE A 27 -5.10 -6.16 -18.10
C ILE A 27 -4.23 -4.92 -17.86
N SER A 28 -4.82 -3.73 -17.87
CA SER A 28 -4.10 -2.48 -17.63
C SER A 28 -3.62 -2.34 -16.18
N LEU A 29 -4.42 -2.77 -15.19
CA LEU A 29 -3.98 -2.80 -13.78
C LEU A 29 -2.83 -3.78 -13.57
N ARG A 30 -2.87 -4.94 -14.23
CA ARG A 30 -1.77 -5.92 -14.18
C ARG A 30 -0.50 -5.35 -14.78
N GLN A 31 -0.56 -4.73 -15.95
CA GLN A 31 0.60 -4.06 -16.57
C GLN A 31 1.18 -2.97 -15.67
N LYS A 32 0.33 -2.11 -15.09
CA LYS A 32 0.74 -1.09 -14.13
C LYS A 32 1.42 -1.68 -12.90
N SER A 33 0.92 -2.81 -12.38
CA SER A 33 1.53 -3.48 -11.23
C SER A 33 2.92 -4.04 -11.52
N VAL A 34 3.14 -4.55 -12.75
CA VAL A 34 4.45 -5.05 -13.19
C VAL A 34 5.40 -3.88 -13.42
N VAL A 35 4.95 -2.84 -14.11
CA VAL A 35 5.75 -1.63 -14.37
C VAL A 35 6.13 -0.94 -13.05
N SER A 36 5.18 -0.77 -12.12
CA SER A 36 5.48 -0.17 -10.82
C SER A 36 6.49 -1.02 -10.06
N LYS A 37 6.33 -2.36 -10.01
CA LYS A 37 7.30 -3.28 -9.39
C LYS A 37 8.71 -3.18 -10.00
N LEU A 38 8.82 -3.01 -11.32
CA LEU A 38 10.09 -2.87 -12.03
C LEU A 38 10.76 -1.51 -11.79
N LEU A 39 9.97 -0.44 -11.75
CA LEU A 39 10.47 0.94 -11.62
C LEU A 39 10.62 1.38 -10.16
N ARG A 40 10.09 0.61 -9.20
CA ARG A 40 10.09 1.00 -7.80
C ARG A 40 11.51 1.08 -7.26
N THR A 41 11.92 2.29 -6.92
CA THR A 41 13.14 2.53 -6.15
C THR A 41 12.76 2.43 -4.68
N GLY A 42 13.41 1.55 -3.92
CA GLY A 42 13.11 1.39 -2.50
C GLY A 42 13.28 2.70 -1.72
N GLY A 43 12.41 2.94 -0.74
CA GLY A 43 12.44 4.12 0.11
C GLY A 43 11.78 3.85 1.47
N GLN A 44 12.18 4.62 2.49
CA GLN A 44 11.63 4.52 3.86
C GLN A 44 11.08 5.87 4.36
N SER A 45 10.83 6.82 3.45
CA SER A 45 10.26 8.12 3.81
C SER A 45 8.73 8.13 3.72
N LYS A 46 8.08 9.02 4.48
CA LYS A 46 6.62 9.24 4.36
C LYS A 46 6.20 9.59 2.93
N SER A 47 6.95 10.47 2.28
CA SER A 47 6.65 10.92 0.92
C SER A 47 6.67 9.77 -0.08
N TYR A 48 7.59 8.82 0.10
CA TYR A 48 7.67 7.61 -0.72
C TYR A 48 6.40 6.75 -0.55
N PHE A 49 5.99 6.49 0.69
CA PHE A 49 4.79 5.70 0.96
C PHE A 49 3.50 6.39 0.50
N ILE A 50 3.39 7.71 0.65
CA ILE A 50 2.26 8.49 0.12
C ILE A 50 2.21 8.42 -1.41
N GLY A 51 3.36 8.54 -2.08
CA GLY A 51 3.47 8.38 -3.53
C GLY A 51 3.05 6.99 -4.00
N LEU A 52 3.50 5.95 -3.30
CA LEU A 52 3.13 4.57 -3.58
C LEU A 52 1.61 4.34 -3.45
N ALA A 53 0.98 4.87 -2.41
CA ALA A 53 -0.47 4.79 -2.26
C ALA A 53 -1.20 5.52 -3.39
N ALA A 54 -0.70 6.69 -3.82
CA ALA A 54 -1.28 7.45 -4.92
C ALA A 54 -1.21 6.68 -6.25
N GLU A 55 -0.11 5.97 -6.53
CA GLU A 55 0.02 5.09 -7.70
C GLU A 55 -1.02 3.95 -7.70
N LEU A 56 -1.36 3.45 -6.51
CA LEU A 56 -2.40 2.45 -6.32
C LEU A 56 -3.84 3.02 -6.38
N GLY A 57 -3.99 4.35 -6.49
CA GLY A 57 -5.29 5.03 -6.52
C GLY A 57 -5.84 5.44 -5.14
N PHE A 58 -5.05 5.29 -4.08
CA PHE A 58 -5.45 5.61 -2.71
C PHE A 58 -4.94 7.00 -2.29
N LYS A 59 -5.82 7.78 -1.64
CA LYS A 59 -5.43 9.01 -0.94
C LYS A 59 -5.29 8.69 0.54
N ILE A 60 -4.06 8.73 1.04
CA ILE A 60 -3.75 8.43 2.44
C ILE A 60 -2.99 9.57 3.10
N THR A 61 -3.03 9.59 4.44
CA THR A 61 -2.08 10.33 5.27
C THR A 61 -1.34 9.36 6.19
N ILE A 62 -0.14 9.74 6.64
CA ILE A 62 0.66 8.91 7.54
C ILE A 62 0.88 9.69 8.84
N THR A 63 0.47 9.09 9.97
CA THR A 63 0.75 9.58 11.31
C THR A 63 1.91 8.78 11.89
N GLU A 64 2.96 9.48 12.31
CA GLU A 64 4.02 8.90 13.16
C GLU A 64 3.75 9.25 14.61
N PHE A 65 4.10 8.33 15.49
CA PHE A 65 3.97 8.54 16.93
C PHE A 65 5.35 8.81 17.54
N ARG A 66 5.33 9.52 18.67
CA ARG A 66 6.50 9.74 19.52
C ARG A 66 6.19 9.24 20.91
N GLN A 67 7.23 8.83 21.64
CA GLN A 67 7.14 8.53 23.06
C GLN A 67 6.71 9.78 23.85
N ALA A 68 5.85 9.60 24.84
CA ALA A 68 5.52 10.68 25.78
C ALA A 68 6.74 10.98 26.66
N ARG A 69 7.14 12.25 26.73
CA ARG A 69 8.29 12.70 27.53
C ARG A 69 7.91 13.91 28.37
N ALA A 70 8.23 13.86 29.66
CA ALA A 70 8.04 14.99 30.56
C ALA A 70 8.77 16.24 30.01
N GLY A 71 8.07 17.37 29.95
CA GLY A 71 8.59 18.61 29.37
C GLY A 71 8.46 18.74 27.85
N MET A 72 8.12 17.68 27.13
CA MET A 72 7.80 17.73 25.68
C MET A 72 6.33 17.43 25.39
N SER A 73 5.67 16.63 26.23
CA SER A 73 4.26 16.25 26.12
C SER A 73 3.38 17.15 26.99
N ALA A 74 2.19 17.50 26.50
CA ALA A 74 1.20 18.31 27.21
C ALA A 74 -0.02 17.48 27.67
N CYS A 75 -0.80 18.00 28.62
CA CYS A 75 -2.08 17.41 28.97
C CYS A 75 -3.00 17.36 27.74
N GLY A 76 -3.48 16.16 27.40
CA GLY A 76 -4.27 15.89 26.18
C GLY A 76 -3.48 15.17 25.09
N ASP A 77 -2.15 15.12 25.16
CA ASP A 77 -1.35 14.29 24.27
C ASP A 77 -1.50 12.79 24.60
N ALA A 78 -1.34 11.95 23.58
CA ALA A 78 -1.33 10.50 23.76
C ALA A 78 -0.14 10.07 24.64
N LEU A 79 -0.44 9.26 25.67
CA LEU A 79 0.56 8.68 26.58
C LEU A 79 1.23 7.46 25.95
N ASN A 80 2.00 7.73 24.91
CA ASN A 80 2.71 6.72 24.12
C ASN A 80 3.93 6.18 24.88
N GLY A 81 3.99 4.85 25.07
CA GLY A 81 5.13 4.12 25.63
C GLY A 81 6.34 4.01 24.68
N GLU A 82 7.27 3.10 25.01
CA GLU A 82 8.58 2.98 24.34
C GLU A 82 8.52 2.44 22.91
N ASP A 83 7.49 1.67 22.56
CA ASP A 83 7.36 1.04 21.24
C ASP A 83 6.79 2.00 20.16
N TRP A 84 6.08 3.04 20.59
CA TRP A 84 5.37 3.96 19.70
C TRP A 84 6.24 4.71 18.69
N PRO A 85 7.53 5.02 18.92
CA PRO A 85 8.41 5.56 17.88
C PRO A 85 8.56 4.65 16.66
N PHE A 86 8.36 3.34 16.80
CA PHE A 86 8.40 2.37 15.70
C PHE A 86 7.03 2.11 15.09
N VAL A 87 5.98 2.66 15.70
CA VAL A 87 4.60 2.56 15.23
C VAL A 87 4.32 3.72 14.29
N TRP A 88 3.74 3.41 13.15
CA TRP A 88 3.21 4.40 12.23
C TRP A 88 1.85 3.94 11.72
N ARG A 89 0.94 4.90 11.53
CA ARG A 89 -0.42 4.62 11.13
C ARG A 89 -0.70 5.24 9.77
N ILE A 90 -1.27 4.45 8.88
CA ILE A 90 -1.85 4.91 7.63
C ILE A 90 -3.31 5.25 7.90
N ASN A 91 -3.70 6.49 7.63
CA ASN A 91 -5.10 6.90 7.65
C ASN A 91 -5.62 6.89 6.21
N ALA A 92 -6.61 6.04 5.96
CA ALA A 92 -7.29 5.88 4.69
C ALA A 92 -8.79 6.13 4.86
N PRO A 93 -9.51 6.53 3.80
CA PRO A 93 -10.97 6.61 3.85
C PRO A 93 -11.59 5.23 4.11
N THR A 94 -12.75 5.20 4.78
CA THR A 94 -13.48 3.97 5.14
C THR A 94 -13.77 3.07 3.95
N THR A 95 -14.00 3.66 2.78
CA THR A 95 -14.16 2.93 1.54
C THR A 95 -13.51 3.73 0.42
N THR A 96 -12.42 3.18 -0.13
CA THR A 96 -11.83 3.71 -1.36
C THR A 96 -12.55 3.11 -2.55
N ILE A 97 -12.90 3.97 -3.49
CA ILE A 97 -13.60 3.58 -4.72
C ILE A 97 -12.68 3.86 -5.89
N ASN A 98 -12.25 2.79 -6.57
CA ASN A 98 -11.46 2.90 -7.80
C ASN A 98 -12.40 2.79 -8.99
N TYR A 99 -12.29 3.74 -9.91
CA TYR A 99 -13.14 3.81 -11.10
C TYR A 99 -12.39 3.31 -12.33
N ALA A 100 -13.11 2.59 -13.20
CA ALA A 100 -12.63 2.31 -14.55
C ALA A 100 -12.51 3.60 -15.35
N VAL A 101 -11.45 3.70 -16.16
CA VAL A 101 -11.19 4.86 -17.03
C VAL A 101 -11.40 4.44 -18.48
N ALA A 102 -12.15 5.26 -19.23
CA ALA A 102 -12.35 5.03 -20.66
C ALA A 102 -11.00 4.98 -21.41
N GLY A 103 -10.81 3.94 -22.23
CA GLY A 103 -9.53 3.67 -22.92
C GLY A 103 -8.46 2.98 -22.06
N GLY A 104 -8.69 2.81 -20.76
CA GLY A 104 -7.84 2.03 -19.85
C GLY A 104 -8.42 0.69 -19.45
N SER A 105 -9.74 0.51 -19.58
CA SER A 105 -10.45 -0.72 -19.21
C SER A 105 -11.00 -1.44 -20.45
N TYR A 106 -11.04 -2.76 -20.39
CA TYR A 106 -11.54 -3.67 -21.44
C TYR A 106 -12.92 -4.24 -21.07
N CYS A 107 -13.59 -4.81 -22.08
CA CYS A 107 -14.86 -5.52 -21.85
C CYS A 107 -14.65 -6.69 -20.88
N GLY A 108 -15.44 -6.72 -19.80
CA GLY A 108 -15.32 -7.72 -18.73
C GLY A 108 -14.57 -7.22 -17.48
N ASP A 109 -13.95 -6.04 -17.54
CA ASP A 109 -13.35 -5.41 -16.36
C ASP A 109 -14.42 -4.78 -15.46
N PRO A 110 -14.22 -4.77 -14.12
CA PRO A 110 -15.13 -4.08 -13.22
C PRO A 110 -15.11 -2.57 -13.47
N LEU A 111 -16.30 -1.96 -13.58
CA LEU A 111 -16.43 -0.50 -13.70
C LEU A 111 -16.06 0.24 -12.40
N ARG A 112 -16.12 -0.48 -11.28
CA ARG A 112 -15.79 0.02 -9.95
C ARG A 112 -15.23 -1.10 -9.10
N SER A 113 -14.20 -0.77 -8.33
CA SER A 113 -13.55 -1.65 -7.36
C SER A 113 -13.62 -0.98 -5.98
N TRP A 114 -13.72 -1.79 -4.92
CA TRP A 114 -13.89 -1.30 -3.56
C TRP A 114 -12.97 -2.04 -2.61
N GLY A 115 -12.55 -1.31 -1.57
CA GLY A 115 -11.87 -1.89 -0.42
C GLY A 115 -10.43 -1.45 -0.32
N ASN A 116 -9.88 -1.68 0.88
CA ASN A 116 -8.52 -1.27 1.24
C ASN A 116 -7.56 -2.48 1.29
N GLN A 117 -8.03 -3.69 0.95
CA GLN A 117 -7.23 -4.92 1.02
C GLN A 117 -5.95 -4.87 0.19
N LYS A 118 -6.01 -4.28 -1.02
CA LYS A 118 -4.84 -4.08 -1.89
C LYS A 118 -3.81 -3.16 -1.23
N LEU A 119 -4.27 -2.10 -0.57
CA LEU A 119 -3.42 -1.19 0.19
C LEU A 119 -2.81 -1.91 1.40
N GLU A 120 -3.63 -2.62 2.19
CA GLU A 120 -3.16 -3.37 3.35
C GLU A 120 -2.08 -4.39 3.00
N CYS A 121 -2.30 -5.21 1.98
CA CYS A 121 -1.35 -6.23 1.57
C CYS A 121 -0.03 -5.61 1.09
N GLN A 122 -0.10 -4.59 0.22
CA GLN A 122 1.10 -3.91 -0.28
C GLN A 122 1.91 -3.29 0.86
N PHE A 123 1.26 -2.58 1.77
CA PHE A 123 1.98 -1.91 2.84
C PHE A 123 2.54 -2.88 3.89
N ASN A 124 1.84 -3.97 4.22
CA ASN A 124 2.39 -5.01 5.08
C ASN A 124 3.64 -5.69 4.47
N ARG A 125 3.72 -5.79 3.14
CA ARG A 125 4.89 -6.35 2.46
C ARG A 125 6.07 -5.39 2.44
N LEU A 126 5.80 -4.09 2.39
CA LEU A 126 6.83 -3.05 2.19
C LEU A 126 7.27 -2.37 3.46
N SER A 127 6.47 -2.49 4.52
CA SER A 127 6.84 -2.01 5.85
C SER A 127 8.16 -2.66 6.28
N PRO A 128 9.13 -1.89 6.77
CA PRO A 128 10.33 -2.43 7.36
C PRO A 128 9.98 -3.37 8.52
N SER A 129 10.68 -4.50 8.64
CA SER A 129 10.40 -5.55 9.63
C SER A 129 10.46 -5.11 11.09
N HIS A 130 11.20 -4.03 11.37
CA HIS A 130 11.37 -3.47 12.71
C HIS A 130 10.32 -2.42 13.07
N THR A 131 9.36 -2.14 12.17
CA THR A 131 8.29 -1.16 12.39
C THR A 131 6.94 -1.85 12.52
N ILE A 132 6.03 -1.23 13.26
CA ILE A 132 4.67 -1.72 13.46
C ILE A 132 3.74 -0.84 12.66
N LEU A 133 3.08 -1.42 11.67
CA LEU A 133 2.13 -0.72 10.82
C LEU A 133 0.71 -0.84 11.36
N GLN A 134 0.00 0.29 11.48
CA GLN A 134 -1.42 0.34 11.82
C GLN A 134 -2.25 0.93 10.68
N PHE A 135 -3.48 0.44 10.50
CA PHE A 135 -4.44 0.98 9.55
C PHE A 135 -5.59 1.68 10.30
N GLY A 136 -5.81 2.95 10.00
CA GLY A 136 -6.93 3.74 10.49
C GLY A 136 -7.90 4.06 9.37
N TYR A 137 -9.20 3.84 9.61
CA TYR A 137 -10.27 4.07 8.65
C TYR A 137 -11.20 5.19 9.10
N GLY A 138 -11.49 6.14 8.19
CA GLY A 138 -12.49 7.19 8.43
C GLY A 138 -12.08 8.23 9.48
N GLN A 139 -10.77 8.47 9.61
CA GLN A 139 -10.16 9.45 10.51
C GLN A 139 -9.87 10.77 9.80
#